data_AF-A0A8B7E1K9-F1
#
_entry.id   AF-A0A8B7E1K9-F1
#
_cell.length_a   1.000
_cell.length_b   1.000
_cell.length_c   1.000
_cell.angle_alpha   90.00
_cell.angle_beta   90.00
_cell.angle_gamma   90.00
#
_symmetry.space_group_name_H-M   'P 1'
#
loop_
_entity.id
_entity.type
_entity.pdbx_description
1 polymer ?
#
loop_
_entity_poly.entity_id
_entity_poly.type
_entity_poly.pdbx_seq_one_letter_code
_entity_poly.pdbx_strand_id
1 'polypeptide(L)'
;MENFGRKWSNLESFLSTTGPFSNSQYEANSQNFMFMRDYIKILVIGAGGLGCELLKDLGMMGFKHIHVIDMDTVELSNLNRQFLFRKKDIGKPKAEVAANFVNNRIKGCCVIPYLFTLVFKISVYYITLKK
;
A
#
# COMPACT_ATOMS: atom_id res chain seq x y z
N MET A 1 2.90 6.50 -23.93
CA MET A 1 2.84 5.70 -22.69
C MET A 1 4.01 6.13 -21.82
N GLU A 2 3.78 6.43 -20.53
CA GLU A 2 4.88 6.74 -19.61
C GLU A 2 5.85 5.56 -19.56
N ASN A 3 7.11 5.79 -19.91
CA ASN A 3 8.14 4.76 -19.86
C ASN A 3 8.72 4.77 -18.44
N PHE A 4 8.26 3.86 -17.58
CA PHE A 4 8.70 3.75 -16.18
C PHE A 4 10.14 3.23 -16.01
N GLY A 5 10.87 3.09 -17.12
CA GLY A 5 12.22 2.55 -17.16
C GLY A 5 12.26 1.09 -16.75
N ARG A 6 13.45 0.61 -16.35
CA ARG A 6 13.65 -0.80 -15.94
C ARG A 6 13.04 -1.17 -14.57
N LYS A 7 12.36 -0.25 -13.88
CA LYS A 7 11.93 -0.46 -12.49
C LYS A 7 10.97 -1.65 -12.37
N TRP A 8 10.03 -1.78 -13.31
CA TRP A 8 8.97 -2.80 -13.28
C TRP A 8 9.00 -3.76 -14.46
N SER A 9 10.09 -3.80 -15.24
CA SER A 9 10.16 -4.61 -16.46
C SER A 9 9.87 -6.10 -16.22
N ASN A 10 10.33 -6.65 -15.08
CA ASN A 10 10.07 -8.05 -14.74
C ASN A 10 8.59 -8.29 -14.44
N LEU A 11 7.92 -7.34 -13.78
CA LEU A 11 6.51 -7.44 -13.45
C LEU A 11 5.64 -7.22 -14.70
N GLU A 12 6.01 -6.28 -15.55
CA GLU A 12 5.36 -6.09 -16.86
C GLU A 12 5.47 -7.35 -17.72
N SER A 13 6.66 -7.97 -17.77
CA SER A 13 6.84 -9.26 -18.45
C SER A 13 5.95 -10.33 -17.84
N PHE A 14 5.95 -10.48 -16.51
CA PHE A 14 5.11 -11.47 -15.82
C PHE A 14 3.62 -11.26 -16.13
N LEU A 15 3.15 -10.02 -16.12
CA LEU A 15 1.75 -9.66 -16.35
C LEU A 15 1.32 -9.67 -17.83
N SER A 16 2.26 -9.81 -18.76
CA SER A 16 2.01 -9.83 -20.21
C SER A 16 2.34 -11.18 -20.86
N THR A 17 2.67 -12.20 -20.07
CA THR A 17 2.96 -13.57 -20.54
C THR A 17 2.11 -14.60 -19.80
N THR A 18 1.74 -15.68 -20.49
CA THR A 18 1.15 -16.86 -19.86
C THR A 18 2.23 -17.93 -19.60
N GLY A 19 1.97 -18.81 -18.64
CA GLY A 19 2.82 -19.96 -18.32
C GLY A 19 1.99 -21.21 -17.99
N PRO A 20 2.63 -22.38 -17.84
CA PRO A 20 1.93 -23.65 -17.59
C PRO A 20 1.16 -23.67 -16.26
N PHE A 21 1.48 -22.76 -15.33
CA PHE A 21 0.82 -22.62 -14.03
C PHE A 21 -0.09 -21.38 -13.95
N SER A 22 -0.37 -20.71 -15.07
CA SER A 22 -1.32 -19.60 -15.10
C SER A 22 -2.74 -20.09 -14.75
N ASN A 23 -3.51 -19.26 -14.05
CA ASN A 23 -4.93 -19.52 -13.82
C ASN A 23 -5.66 -19.61 -15.18
N SER A 24 -6.65 -20.50 -15.31
CA SER A 24 -7.40 -20.69 -16.56
C SER A 24 -8.17 -19.45 -17.01
N GLN A 25 -8.48 -18.53 -16.09
CA GLN A 25 -9.14 -17.26 -16.36
C GLN A 25 -8.15 -16.10 -16.61
N TYR A 26 -6.85 -16.36 -16.56
CA TYR A 26 -5.84 -15.32 -16.73
C TYR A 26 -5.55 -15.05 -18.21
N GLU A 27 -5.77 -13.80 -18.62
CA GLU A 27 -5.43 -13.31 -19.96
C GLU A 27 -4.21 -12.40 -19.91
N ALA A 28 -3.13 -12.81 -20.57
CA ALA A 28 -1.91 -12.04 -20.67
C ALA A 28 -2.11 -10.84 -21.62
N ASN A 29 -1.84 -9.64 -21.12
CA ASN A 29 -1.97 -8.40 -21.89
C ASN A 29 -0.92 -7.37 -21.43
N SER A 30 -0.32 -6.67 -22.38
CA SER A 30 0.55 -5.51 -22.14
C SER A 30 -0.06 -4.41 -21.26
N GLN A 31 -1.40 -4.30 -21.22
CA GLN A 31 -2.12 -3.31 -20.42
C GLN A 31 -2.35 -3.71 -18.97
N ASN A 32 -2.14 -4.98 -18.59
CA ASN A 32 -2.44 -5.49 -17.25
C ASN A 32 -1.69 -4.72 -16.15
N PHE A 33 -0.42 -4.39 -16.40
CA PHE A 33 0.37 -3.60 -15.45
C PHE A 33 -0.21 -2.20 -15.24
N MET A 34 -0.59 -1.51 -16.32
CA MET A 34 -1.22 -0.19 -16.25
C MET A 34 -2.55 -0.24 -15.52
N PHE A 35 -3.37 -1.26 -15.81
CA PHE A 35 -4.64 -1.47 -15.14
C PHE A 35 -4.45 -1.67 -13.62
N MET A 36 -3.56 -2.59 -13.24
CA MET A 36 -3.21 -2.86 -11.84
C MET A 36 -2.71 -1.59 -11.13
N ARG A 37 -1.90 -0.79 -11.81
CA ARG A 37 -1.29 0.41 -11.26
C ARG A 37 -2.30 1.54 -11.03
N ASP A 38 -3.08 1.89 -12.06
CA ASP A 38 -3.89 3.11 -12.06
C ASP A 38 -5.35 2.90 -11.63
N TYR A 39 -5.86 1.67 -11.63
CA TYR A 39 -7.26 1.41 -11.31
C TYR A 39 -7.47 0.60 -10.02
N ILE A 40 -6.52 -0.27 -9.64
CA ILE A 40 -6.66 -1.06 -8.41
C ILE A 40 -6.36 -0.20 -7.19
N LYS A 41 -7.30 -0.22 -6.23
CA LYS A 41 -7.19 0.47 -4.95
C LYS A 41 -7.07 -0.55 -3.83
N ILE A 42 -6.07 -0.40 -2.99
CA ILE A 42 -5.79 -1.32 -1.89
C ILE A 42 -5.94 -0.59 -0.56
N LEU A 43 -6.58 -1.25 0.41
CA LEU A 43 -6.64 -0.79 1.80
C LEU A 43 -5.80 -1.72 2.67
N VAL A 44 -4.78 -1.17 3.31
CA VAL A 44 -3.96 -1.82 4.33
C VAL A 44 -4.46 -1.39 5.71
N ILE A 45 -4.80 -2.37 6.55
CA ILE A 45 -5.25 -2.14 7.93
C ILE A 45 -4.10 -2.50 8.86
N GLY A 46 -3.58 -1.50 9.56
CA GLY A 46 -2.37 -1.55 10.37
C GLY A 46 -1.12 -1.12 9.60
N ALA A 47 -0.32 -0.27 10.23
CA ALA A 47 1.01 0.19 9.82
C ALA A 47 2.12 -0.34 10.74
N GLY A 48 1.81 -1.30 11.63
CA GLY A 48 2.78 -2.07 12.42
C GLY A 48 3.61 -3.04 11.57
N GLY A 49 4.35 -3.97 12.19
CA GLY A 49 5.35 -4.83 11.51
C GLY A 49 4.92 -5.39 10.14
N LEU A 50 3.77 -6.07 10.08
CA LEU A 50 3.21 -6.58 8.82
C LEU A 50 2.78 -5.45 7.87
N GLY A 51 2.16 -4.40 8.38
CA GLY A 51 1.76 -3.22 7.59
C GLY A 51 2.95 -2.53 6.93
N CYS A 52 4.07 -2.40 7.65
CA CYS A 52 5.31 -1.87 7.10
C CYS A 52 5.81 -2.70 5.91
N GLU A 53 5.80 -4.03 6.06
CA GLU A 53 6.23 -4.96 5.02
C GLU A 53 5.30 -4.92 3.80
N LEU A 54 3.98 -4.98 4.04
CA LEU A 54 2.96 -4.91 3.00
C LEU A 54 3.02 -3.59 2.21
N LEU A 55 3.17 -2.45 2.88
CA LEU A 55 3.29 -1.17 2.19
C LEU A 55 4.53 -1.11 1.28
N LYS A 56 5.65 -1.67 1.76
CA LYS A 56 6.87 -1.80 0.96
C LYS A 56 6.63 -2.73 -0.23
N ASP A 57 6.07 -3.92 -0.01
CA ASP A 57 5.82 -4.91 -1.06
C ASP A 57 4.86 -4.39 -2.12
N LEU A 58 3.70 -3.88 -1.72
CA LEU A 58 2.69 -3.35 -2.65
C LEU A 58 3.25 -2.18 -3.48
N GLY A 59 3.95 -1.25 -2.84
CA GLY A 59 4.62 -0.17 -3.56
C GLY A 59 5.70 -0.70 -4.51
N MET A 60 6.43 -1.74 -4.10
CA MET A 60 7.44 -2.43 -4.92
C MET A 60 6.84 -3.39 -5.96
N MET A 61 5.54 -3.65 -5.93
CA MET A 61 4.82 -4.40 -6.96
C MET A 61 4.10 -3.45 -7.92
N GLY A 62 4.38 -2.14 -7.87
CA GLY A 62 3.85 -1.18 -8.82
C GLY A 62 2.42 -0.70 -8.53
N PHE A 63 1.80 -1.11 -7.43
CA PHE A 63 0.53 -0.52 -6.98
C PHE A 63 0.71 0.95 -6.62
N LYS A 64 -0.14 1.80 -7.19
CA LYS A 64 -0.10 3.24 -6.96
C LYS A 64 -1.07 3.64 -5.86
N HIS A 65 -2.30 3.15 -5.89
CA HIS A 65 -3.37 3.64 -5.02
C HIS A 65 -3.50 2.78 -3.76
N ILE A 66 -2.80 3.19 -2.70
CA ILE A 66 -2.78 2.47 -1.44
C ILE A 66 -3.32 3.37 -0.33
N HIS A 67 -4.20 2.83 0.47
CA HIS A 67 -4.77 3.48 1.65
C HIS A 67 -4.23 2.73 2.87
N VAL A 68 -3.81 3.44 3.91
CA VAL A 68 -3.36 2.81 5.16
C VAL A 68 -4.10 3.38 6.35
N ILE A 69 -4.59 2.50 7.20
CA ILE A 69 -5.27 2.86 8.45
C ILE A 69 -4.42 2.37 9.63
N ASP A 70 -4.08 3.24 10.57
CA ASP A 70 -3.51 2.86 11.88
C ASP A 70 -3.79 3.98 12.89
N MET A 71 -4.23 3.63 14.10
CA MET A 71 -4.51 4.59 15.18
C MET A 71 -3.35 4.78 16.17
N ASP A 72 -2.35 3.90 16.12
CA ASP A 72 -1.23 3.95 17.04
C ASP A 72 -0.25 5.07 16.68
N THR A 73 0.55 5.44 17.67
CA THR A 73 1.74 6.28 17.48
C THR A 73 3.00 5.44 17.50
N VAL A 74 4.08 5.96 16.91
CA VAL A 74 5.38 5.28 16.87
C VAL A 74 5.99 5.23 18.27
N GLU A 75 6.39 4.05 18.72
CA GLU A 75 7.10 3.85 19.98
C GLU A 75 8.54 3.36 19.76
N LEU A 76 9.41 3.56 20.75
CA LEU A 76 10.78 3.04 20.71
C LEU A 76 10.84 1.51 20.51
N SER A 77 9.91 0.79 21.16
CA SER A 77 9.77 -0.67 21.08
C SER A 77 9.45 -1.17 19.65
N ASN A 78 8.99 -0.29 18.76
CA ASN A 78 8.59 -0.62 17.40
C ASN A 78 9.80 -0.67 16.45
N LEU A 79 10.86 0.09 16.75
CA LEU A 79 11.98 0.31 15.83
C LEU A 79 12.82 -0.94 15.54
N ASN A 80 12.68 -2.01 16.34
CA ASN A 80 13.37 -3.28 16.12
C ASN A 80 12.83 -4.07 14.91
N ARG A 81 11.60 -3.77 14.45
CA ARG A 81 10.92 -4.53 13.38
C ARG A 81 10.14 -3.67 12.40
N GLN A 82 9.83 -2.42 12.73
CA GLN A 82 9.03 -1.52 11.91
C GLN A 82 9.94 -0.52 11.20
N PHE A 83 10.61 -0.99 10.15
CA PHE A 83 11.70 -0.28 9.46
C PHE A 83 11.25 0.98 8.68
N LEU A 84 9.95 1.30 8.62
CA LEU A 84 9.47 2.58 8.08
C LEU A 84 9.66 3.74 9.08
N PHE A 85 9.92 3.44 10.36
CA PHE A 85 10.02 4.44 11.43
C PHE A 85 11.45 4.71 11.87
N ARG A 86 11.75 5.93 12.33
CA ARG A 86 13.04 6.32 12.91
C ARG A 86 12.84 6.89 14.31
N LYS A 87 13.92 7.03 15.08
CA LYS A 87 13.88 7.66 16.42
C LYS A 87 13.21 9.04 16.42
N LYS A 88 13.40 9.84 15.36
CA LYS A 88 12.77 11.16 15.18
C LYS A 88 11.25 11.13 14.96
N ASP A 89 10.68 9.95 14.78
CA ASP A 89 9.26 9.75 14.50
C ASP A 89 8.49 9.26 15.72
N ILE A 90 9.16 8.99 16.85
CA ILE A 90 8.52 8.57 18.10
C ILE A 90 7.46 9.61 18.51
N GLY A 91 6.27 9.13 18.87
CA GLY A 91 5.10 9.92 19.23
C GLY A 91 4.24 10.40 18.05
N LYS A 92 4.71 10.23 16.80
CA LYS A 92 3.91 10.59 15.61
C LYS A 92 2.98 9.44 15.21
N PRO A 93 1.86 9.73 14.51
CA PRO A 93 0.94 8.69 14.02
C PRO A 93 1.64 7.73 13.05
N LYS A 94 1.51 6.41 13.28
CA LYS A 94 2.17 5.39 12.44
C LYS A 94 1.73 5.48 10.98
N ALA A 95 0.43 5.64 10.73
CA ALA A 95 -0.12 5.72 9.38
C ALA A 95 0.52 6.84 8.56
N GLU A 96 0.64 8.04 9.14
CA GLU A 96 1.23 9.21 8.46
C GLU A 96 2.72 9.01 8.17
N VAL A 97 3.48 8.56 9.17
CA VAL A 97 4.92 8.35 9.00
C VAL A 97 5.18 7.26 7.97
N ALA A 98 4.41 6.16 8.00
CA ALA A 98 4.54 5.07 7.04
C ALA A 98 4.23 5.52 5.62
N ALA A 99 3.11 6.23 5.42
CA ALA A 99 2.72 6.77 4.11
C ALA A 99 3.79 7.74 3.56
N ASN A 100 4.24 8.69 4.39
CA ASN A 100 5.28 9.64 4.00
C ASN A 100 6.60 8.93 3.65
N PHE A 101 7.01 7.93 4.42
CA PHE A 101 8.23 7.18 4.11
C PHE A 101 8.13 6.50 2.74
N VAL A 102 7.03 5.79 2.48
CA VAL A 102 6.83 5.02 1.24
C VAL A 102 6.70 5.94 0.03
N ASN A 103 5.92 7.01 0.11
CA ASN A 103 5.78 7.99 -0.99
C ASN A 103 7.11 8.64 -1.34
N ASN A 104 7.97 8.88 -0.35
CA ASN A 104 9.30 9.45 -0.59
C ASN A 104 10.26 8.42 -1.20
N ARG A 105 10.23 7.17 -0.71
CA ARG A 105 11.17 6.10 -1.10
C ARG A 105 10.81 5.46 -2.45
N ILE A 106 9.53 5.20 -2.70
CA ILE A 106 9.03 4.49 -3.88
C ILE A 106 8.32 5.50 -4.78
N LYS A 107 9.09 6.10 -5.69
CA LYS A 107 8.52 7.04 -6.68
C LYS A 107 7.44 6.36 -7.52
N GLY A 108 6.32 7.06 -7.68
CA GLY A 108 5.13 6.60 -8.37
C GLY A 108 4.16 5.77 -7.51
N CYS A 109 4.40 5.61 -6.22
CA CYS A 109 3.38 5.13 -5.28
C CYS A 109 2.63 6.34 -4.67
N CYS A 110 1.38 6.13 -4.28
CA CYS A 110 0.52 7.11 -3.60
C CYS A 110 -0.19 6.42 -2.43
N VAL A 111 0.46 6.46 -1.27
CA VAL A 111 -0.07 5.98 -0.01
C VAL A 111 -0.79 7.12 0.71
N ILE A 112 -2.07 6.92 1.02
CA ILE A 112 -2.92 7.89 1.74
C ILE A 112 -3.18 7.37 3.16
N PRO A 113 -2.77 8.11 4.21
CA PRO A 113 -2.94 7.68 5.59
C PRO A 113 -4.30 8.05 6.18
N TYR A 114 -4.74 7.28 7.17
CA TYR A 114 -5.95 7.50 7.96
C TYR A 114 -5.72 7.12 9.43
N LEU A 115 -6.15 8.00 10.34
CA LEU A 115 -5.93 7.87 11.79
C LEU A 115 -7.25 7.55 12.52
N PHE A 116 -7.94 6.49 12.09
CA PHE A 116 -9.18 6.05 12.73
C PHE A 116 -9.26 4.52 12.75
N THR A 117 -10.09 3.94 13.61
CA THR A 117 -10.32 2.49 13.58
C THR A 117 -11.37 2.14 12.55
N LEU A 118 -11.28 0.94 11.97
CA LEU A 118 -12.29 0.41 11.07
C LEU A 118 -13.69 0.45 11.71
N VAL A 119 -13.76 0.15 13.01
CA VAL A 119 -15.00 0.18 13.80
C VAL A 119 -15.62 1.57 13.82
N PHE A 120 -14.80 2.62 13.87
CA PHE A 120 -15.27 4.00 13.93
C PHE A 120 -15.98 4.41 12.64
N LYS A 121 -15.46 3.97 11.49
CA LYS A 121 -16.08 4.26 10.19
C LYS A 121 -17.37 3.48 9.98
N ILE A 122 -17.45 2.24 10.45
CA ILE A 122 -18.69 1.46 10.47
C ILE A 122 -19.72 2.16 11.38
N SER A 123 -19.35 2.52 12.61
CA SER A 123 -20.26 3.22 13.53
C SER A 123 -20.77 4.55 12.96
N VAL A 124 -19.92 5.38 12.34
CA VAL A 124 -20.37 6.62 11.68
C VAL A 124 -21.34 6.32 10.54
N TYR A 125 -21.07 5.29 9.72
CA TYR A 125 -21.98 4.91 8.63
C TYR A 125 -23.34 4.42 9.16
N TYR A 126 -23.35 3.61 10.23
CA TYR A 126 -24.58 3.14 10.89
C TYR A 126 -25.35 4.26 11.61
N ILE A 127 -24.67 5.23 12.21
CA ILE A 127 -25.31 6.38 12.86
C ILE A 127 -25.94 7.31 11.82
N THR A 128 -25.29 7.48 10.65
CA THR A 128 -25.78 8.38 9.59
C THR A 128 -27.00 7.81 8.85
N LEU A 129 -27.18 6.48 8.81
CA LEU A 129 -28.34 5.82 8.20
C LEU A 129 -29.56 5.70 9.13
N LYS A 130 -29.43 6.07 10.41
CA LYS A 130 -30.53 6.05 11.40
C LYS A 130 -31.11 7.43 11.72
N LYS A 131 -30.95 8.40 10.81
CA LYS A 131 -31.68 9.67 10.84
C LYS A 131 -32.47 9.86 9.57
#